data_AF-A0A072V4B4-F1
#
_entry.id   AF-A0A072V4B4-F1
#
_cell.length_a   1.000
_cell.length_b   1.000
_cell.length_c   1.000
_cell.angle_alpha   90.00
_cell.angle_beta   90.00
_cell.angle_gamma   90.00
#
_symmetry.space_group_name_H-M   'P 1'
#
loop_
_entity.id
_entity.type
_entity.pdbx_description
1 polymer ?
#
loop_
_entity_poly.entity_id
_entity_poly.type
_entity_poly.pdbx_seq_one_letter_code
_entity_poly.pdbx_strand_id
1 'polypeptide(L)'
;MAKHSVALAKKRWPLMLLAFISISTVMILFMRPNNSDSCNTTKTFEAQQSQIHPSSVGNAPAGPSPLDFMKSKLVLMVSHELSLSGGPLLLMELAFLLRGVGSDVVWITNQYPAEHDQVIYSLESKMLDRGVQVLPAKGEKAVDTALKADLVILNTAVAGKWLDAVLKEKVTLVLPKVLWWIHEMRGHYFKEAYVKHLPFVAGAMIDSHTTAEYWKNRTKESLGIKMPETYVVHLGNSKELMEVAEDSVAKRVLREHVRESLGVRNDDLLFAIINSVSRGKGQDLFLYAFHKSLQLIQEKKLKLPSLHAIVVGSDMNAHTKVEMELRKFVTEKKIQDRVHFVNKTLAVAPYLASIDVLVQNSQGRGECFGRITIEAMAFRLPVLVCPSLDI
;
A
#
# COMPACT_ATOMS: atom_id res chain seq x y z
N MET A 1 22.17 21.57 -71.03
CA MET A 1 23.65 21.59 -71.13
C MET A 1 24.22 21.55 -69.71
N ALA A 2 25.37 20.89 -69.52
CA ALA A 2 25.92 20.59 -68.20
C ALA A 2 26.74 21.73 -67.57
N LYS A 3 26.98 21.64 -66.25
CA LYS A 3 28.32 21.84 -65.64
C LYS A 3 28.38 21.24 -64.22
N HIS A 4 29.48 20.55 -63.91
CA HIS A 4 29.81 19.99 -62.58
C HIS A 4 30.17 21.11 -61.58
N SER A 5 29.99 20.98 -60.26
CA SER A 5 30.84 20.22 -59.29
C SER A 5 30.34 20.56 -57.85
N VAL A 6 30.84 20.11 -56.68
CA VAL A 6 32.11 19.49 -56.21
C VAL A 6 31.79 18.30 -55.25
N ALA A 7 32.83 17.64 -54.73
CA ALA A 7 32.88 16.43 -53.90
C ALA A 7 32.18 16.44 -52.51
N LEU A 8 31.87 15.20 -52.10
CA LEU A 8 31.36 14.72 -50.81
C LEU A 8 32.49 14.54 -49.76
N ALA A 9 32.37 15.09 -48.54
CA ALA A 9 33.18 14.67 -47.38
C ALA A 9 32.58 15.02 -46.00
N LYS A 10 32.82 14.14 -45.01
CA LYS A 10 32.70 14.32 -43.54
C LYS A 10 31.30 14.50 -42.89
N LYS A 11 30.56 13.39 -42.76
CA LYS A 11 29.82 13.03 -41.53
C LYS A 11 30.00 11.53 -41.25
N ARG A 12 31.01 11.16 -40.45
CA ARG A 12 31.39 9.74 -40.23
C ARG A 12 31.79 9.39 -38.78
N TRP A 13 31.27 10.14 -37.80
CA TRP A 13 31.55 9.91 -36.37
C TRP A 13 30.39 9.36 -35.51
N PRO A 14 29.08 9.66 -35.74
CA PRO A 14 28.03 9.12 -34.87
C PRO A 14 27.74 7.62 -35.09
N LEU A 15 28.02 7.08 -36.29
CA LEU A 15 27.78 5.67 -36.61
C LEU A 15 28.82 4.70 -36.02
N MET A 16 30.04 5.15 -35.70
CA MET A 16 31.05 4.31 -35.03
C MET A 16 30.68 4.07 -33.55
N LEU A 17 30.20 5.09 -32.85
CA LEU A 17 29.81 4.99 -31.44
C LEU A 17 28.61 4.06 -31.20
N LEU A 18 27.61 4.08 -32.10
CA LEU A 18 26.48 3.16 -32.04
C LEU A 18 26.88 1.69 -32.27
N ALA A 19 27.91 1.42 -33.09
CA ALA A 19 28.40 0.07 -33.34
C ALA A 19 29.11 -0.52 -32.10
N PHE A 20 29.88 0.26 -31.35
CA PHE A 20 30.58 -0.24 -30.16
C PHE A 20 29.65 -0.55 -28.98
N ILE A 21 28.54 0.18 -28.83
CA ILE A 21 27.57 -0.05 -27.74
C ILE A 21 26.71 -1.30 -28.01
N SER A 22 26.48 -1.65 -29.28
CA SER A 22 25.68 -2.84 -29.66
C SER A 22 26.41 -4.18 -29.48
N ILE A 23 27.75 -4.17 -29.35
CA ILE A 23 28.55 -5.41 -29.29
C ILE A 23 28.82 -5.86 -27.85
N SER A 24 28.85 -4.97 -26.87
CA SER A 24 29.13 -5.34 -25.47
C SER A 24 27.94 -6.02 -24.76
N THR A 25 26.71 -5.76 -25.18
CA THR A 25 25.50 -6.32 -24.58
C THR A 25 25.22 -7.77 -24.99
N VAL A 26 25.71 -8.21 -26.14
CA VAL A 26 25.50 -9.59 -26.65
C VAL A 26 26.44 -10.60 -25.96
N MET A 27 27.64 -10.18 -25.54
CA MET A 27 28.61 -11.08 -24.89
C MET A 27 28.27 -11.46 -23.44
N ILE A 28 27.43 -10.70 -22.75
CA ILE A 28 27.08 -10.96 -21.33
C ILE A 28 25.94 -11.99 -21.20
N LEU A 29 25.17 -12.23 -22.27
CA LEU A 29 24.04 -13.17 -22.26
C LEU A 29 24.40 -14.65 -22.56
N PHE A 30 25.66 -14.96 -22.89
CA PHE A 30 26.08 -16.30 -23.34
C PHE A 30 27.11 -17.02 -22.46
N MET A 31 27.52 -16.48 -21.30
CA MET A 31 28.45 -17.17 -20.39
C MET A 31 27.76 -17.73 -19.13
N ARG A 32 26.89 -18.73 -19.34
CA ARG A 32 26.61 -19.77 -18.34
C ARG A 32 27.51 -20.98 -18.62
N PRO A 33 28.32 -21.45 -17.66
CA PRO A 33 28.74 -22.84 -17.62
C PRO A 33 27.75 -23.63 -16.76
N ASN A 34 26.79 -24.30 -17.41
CA ASN A 34 26.35 -25.59 -16.90
C ASN A 34 27.48 -26.57 -17.23
N ASN A 35 28.11 -27.17 -16.23
CA ASN A 35 28.67 -28.51 -16.41
C ASN A 35 28.68 -29.23 -15.05
N SER A 36 27.98 -30.35 -15.03
CA SER A 36 28.12 -31.38 -14.02
C SER A 36 29.45 -32.10 -14.22
N ASP A 37 30.22 -32.30 -13.14
CA ASP A 37 31.02 -33.52 -13.04
C ASP A 37 31.27 -33.91 -11.58
N SER A 38 31.38 -35.23 -11.36
CA SER A 38 31.54 -35.85 -10.05
C SER A 38 33.02 -35.95 -9.68
N CYS A 39 33.38 -35.59 -8.44
CA CYS A 39 34.52 -36.20 -7.76
C CYS A 39 34.42 -36.08 -6.23
N ASN A 40 34.38 -37.22 -5.54
CA ASN A 40 34.66 -37.31 -4.10
C ASN A 40 36.13 -37.01 -3.84
N THR A 41 36.46 -36.15 -2.88
CA THR A 41 37.65 -36.36 -2.04
C THR A 41 37.45 -35.76 -0.65
N THR A 42 37.34 -36.63 0.35
CA THR A 42 37.49 -36.28 1.77
C THR A 42 38.94 -35.92 2.08
N LYS A 43 39.17 -34.79 2.78
CA LYS A 43 40.26 -34.66 3.76
C LYS A 43 40.03 -33.49 4.73
N THR A 44 40.20 -33.82 6.00
CA THR A 44 40.02 -33.01 7.21
C THR A 44 41.17 -32.04 7.48
N PHE A 45 40.89 -31.11 8.42
CA PHE A 45 41.74 -30.38 9.39
C PHE A 45 41.43 -28.87 9.37
N GLU A 46 40.41 -28.42 10.12
CA GLU A 46 40.47 -28.01 11.54
C GLU A 46 41.18 -26.65 11.78
N ALA A 47 40.39 -25.62 12.15
CA ALA A 47 40.79 -24.59 13.12
C ALA A 47 39.56 -23.82 13.66
N GLN A 48 39.39 -23.87 14.99
CA GLN A 48 38.66 -22.92 15.85
C GLN A 48 37.19 -22.56 15.54
N GLN A 49 36.29 -23.37 16.11
CA GLN A 49 34.96 -22.93 16.51
C GLN A 49 35.07 -21.97 17.72
N SER A 50 34.83 -20.67 17.52
CA SER A 50 34.44 -19.77 18.59
C SER A 50 32.91 -19.72 18.67
N GLN A 51 32.35 -20.15 19.81
CA GLN A 51 30.90 -20.15 20.01
C GLN A 51 30.37 -18.72 20.08
N ILE A 52 29.58 -18.32 19.07
CA ILE A 52 28.64 -17.22 19.18
C ILE A 52 27.25 -17.85 19.20
N HIS A 53 26.66 -17.97 20.38
CA HIS A 53 25.26 -18.34 20.53
C HIS A 53 24.39 -17.26 19.87
N PRO A 54 23.55 -17.60 18.87
CA PRO A 54 22.39 -16.78 18.57
C PRO A 54 21.48 -16.90 19.79
N SER A 55 21.26 -15.79 20.50
CA SER A 55 20.32 -15.75 21.62
C SER A 55 18.93 -16.09 21.10
N SER A 56 18.47 -17.31 21.40
CA SER A 56 17.17 -17.82 20.98
C SER A 56 16.05 -17.01 21.60
N VAL A 57 15.49 -16.06 20.84
CA VAL A 57 14.12 -15.59 21.09
C VAL A 57 13.23 -16.82 21.01
N GLY A 58 12.46 -17.07 22.08
CA GLY A 58 11.92 -18.39 22.36
C GLY A 58 11.06 -18.95 21.22
N ASN A 59 11.47 -20.08 20.67
CA ASN A 59 10.57 -21.00 19.97
C ASN A 59 9.57 -21.56 20.99
N ALA A 60 8.49 -20.81 21.25
CA ALA A 60 7.26 -21.43 21.73
C ALA A 60 6.85 -22.53 20.72
N PRO A 61 6.26 -23.65 21.17
CA PRO A 61 5.66 -24.58 20.23
C PRO A 61 4.61 -23.82 19.44
N ALA A 62 4.69 -23.84 18.11
CA ALA A 62 3.67 -23.23 17.28
C ALA A 62 2.35 -23.97 17.53
N GLY A 63 1.47 -23.34 18.32
CA GLY A 63 0.11 -23.82 18.50
C GLY A 63 -0.64 -23.84 17.16
N PRO A 64 -1.79 -24.53 17.09
CA PRO A 64 -2.65 -24.45 15.92
C PRO A 64 -2.92 -22.99 15.56
N SER A 65 -2.93 -22.67 14.27
CA SER A 65 -3.19 -21.31 13.81
C SER A 65 -4.57 -20.88 14.29
N PRO A 66 -4.76 -19.63 14.77
CA PRO A 66 -6.09 -19.14 15.12
C PRO A 66 -7.05 -19.15 13.91
N LEU A 67 -6.53 -19.32 12.69
CA LEU A 67 -7.31 -19.45 11.44
C LEU A 67 -7.48 -20.91 10.97
N ASP A 68 -7.04 -21.94 11.72
CA ASP A 68 -7.13 -23.34 11.28
C ASP A 68 -8.57 -23.82 11.00
N PHE A 69 -9.58 -23.16 11.58
CA PHE A 69 -10.99 -23.41 11.28
C PHE A 69 -11.39 -23.05 9.83
N MET A 70 -10.57 -22.27 9.12
CA MET A 70 -10.74 -21.89 7.71
C MET A 70 -10.12 -22.90 6.74
N LYS A 71 -9.41 -23.92 7.24
CA LYS A 71 -8.80 -24.95 6.39
C LYS A 71 -9.84 -25.62 5.48
N SER A 72 -9.51 -25.73 4.20
CA SER A 72 -10.38 -26.28 3.15
C SER A 72 -11.70 -25.52 2.92
N LYS A 73 -11.84 -24.28 3.43
CA LYS A 73 -12.98 -23.40 3.15
C LYS A 73 -12.78 -22.61 1.87
N LEU A 74 -13.83 -22.46 1.07
CA LEU A 74 -13.85 -21.60 -0.11
C LEU A 74 -14.26 -20.17 0.30
N VAL A 75 -13.32 -19.23 0.19
CA VAL A 75 -13.52 -17.81 0.50
C VAL A 75 -13.50 -17.00 -0.78
N LEU A 76 -14.61 -16.30 -1.07
CA LEU A 76 -14.69 -15.34 -2.16
C LEU A 76 -14.49 -13.92 -1.62
N MET A 77 -13.47 -13.23 -2.10
CA MET A 77 -13.19 -11.83 -1.79
C MET A 77 -13.59 -10.94 -2.96
N VAL A 78 -14.43 -9.93 -2.71
CA VAL A 78 -14.93 -9.00 -3.74
C VAL A 78 -14.47 -7.60 -3.38
N SER A 79 -13.58 -7.04 -4.20
CA SER A 79 -13.17 -5.63 -4.13
C SER A 79 -13.73 -4.84 -5.32
N HIS A 80 -13.90 -3.53 -5.14
CA HIS A 80 -14.30 -2.66 -6.25
C HIS A 80 -13.12 -2.30 -7.16
N GLU A 81 -11.92 -2.17 -6.59
CA GLU A 81 -10.66 -1.87 -7.27
C GLU A 81 -9.51 -2.72 -6.72
N LEU A 82 -8.40 -2.81 -7.46
CA LEU A 82 -7.14 -3.35 -7.00
C LEU A 82 -6.10 -2.23 -7.08
N SER A 83 -5.66 -1.70 -5.93
CA SER A 83 -4.86 -0.47 -5.87
C SER A 83 -3.90 -0.48 -4.67
N LEU A 84 -3.01 0.50 -4.60
CA LEU A 84 -2.11 0.72 -3.44
C LEU A 84 -2.80 1.42 -2.25
N SER A 85 -4.13 1.28 -2.12
CA SER A 85 -4.88 1.85 -0.99
C SER A 85 -5.07 0.82 0.13
N GLY A 86 -5.38 1.29 1.35
CA GLY A 86 -5.41 0.45 2.55
C GLY A 86 -6.33 -0.77 2.42
N GLY A 87 -7.60 -0.57 2.04
CA GLY A 87 -8.59 -1.66 1.98
C GLY A 87 -8.20 -2.83 1.06
N PRO A 88 -7.91 -2.61 -0.23
CA PRO A 88 -7.41 -3.64 -1.14
C PRO A 88 -6.15 -4.35 -0.63
N LEU A 89 -5.17 -3.62 -0.07
CA LEU A 89 -3.94 -4.24 0.46
C LEU A 89 -4.21 -5.11 1.70
N LEU A 90 -5.06 -4.66 2.63
CA LEU A 90 -5.48 -5.43 3.81
C LEU A 90 -6.24 -6.70 3.43
N LEU A 91 -7.17 -6.60 2.47
CA LEU A 91 -7.90 -7.76 1.98
C LEU A 91 -6.95 -8.78 1.33
N MET A 92 -5.93 -8.31 0.61
CA MET A 92 -4.90 -9.15 0.01
C MET A 92 -3.97 -9.80 1.05
N GLU A 93 -3.60 -9.08 2.13
CA GLU A 93 -2.87 -9.66 3.26
C GLU A 93 -3.70 -10.76 3.95
N LEU A 94 -5.00 -10.53 4.18
CA LEU A 94 -5.91 -11.56 4.69
C LEU A 94 -6.02 -12.75 3.72
N ALA A 95 -6.05 -12.51 2.40
CA ALA A 95 -6.06 -13.58 1.40
C ALA A 95 -4.85 -14.50 1.55
N PHE A 96 -3.66 -13.93 1.81
CA PHE A 96 -2.43 -14.71 2.00
C PHE A 96 -2.43 -15.48 3.32
N LEU A 97 -2.95 -14.91 4.41
CA LEU A 97 -3.12 -15.63 5.67
C LEU A 97 -4.08 -16.83 5.53
N LEU A 98 -5.19 -16.64 4.83
CA LEU A 98 -6.17 -17.70 4.54
C LEU A 98 -5.59 -18.80 3.63
N ARG A 99 -4.82 -18.44 2.60
CA ARG A 99 -4.06 -19.42 1.80
C ARG A 99 -3.02 -20.17 2.64
N GLY A 100 -2.37 -19.50 3.58
CA GLY A 100 -1.38 -20.08 4.49
C GLY A 100 -1.92 -21.21 5.37
N VAL A 101 -3.20 -21.16 5.76
CA VAL A 101 -3.88 -22.25 6.50
C VAL A 101 -4.62 -23.25 5.59
N GLY A 102 -4.49 -23.11 4.26
CA GLY A 102 -5.10 -24.03 3.30
C GLY A 102 -6.58 -23.78 3.02
N SER A 103 -7.06 -22.54 3.16
CA SER A 103 -8.36 -22.12 2.58
C SER A 103 -8.21 -21.93 1.07
N ASP A 104 -9.24 -22.21 0.28
CA ASP A 104 -9.27 -21.82 -1.13
C ASP A 104 -9.79 -20.40 -1.28
N VAL A 105 -8.93 -19.49 -1.77
CA VAL A 105 -9.25 -18.06 -1.85
C VAL A 105 -9.39 -17.64 -3.30
N VAL A 106 -10.53 -17.04 -3.61
CA VAL A 106 -10.85 -16.48 -4.92
C VAL A 106 -11.05 -14.97 -4.77
N TRP A 107 -10.39 -14.19 -5.61
CA TRP A 107 -10.47 -12.74 -5.67
C TRP A 107 -11.26 -12.28 -6.90
N ILE A 108 -12.12 -11.29 -6.71
CA ILE A 108 -12.83 -10.58 -7.76
C ILE A 108 -12.60 -9.07 -7.62
N THR A 109 -12.18 -8.43 -8.72
CA THR A 109 -12.11 -6.97 -8.84
C THR A 109 -13.24 -6.48 -9.76
N ASN A 110 -14.17 -5.68 -9.25
CA ASN A 110 -15.37 -5.24 -9.99
C ASN A 110 -15.07 -4.23 -11.12
N GLN A 111 -14.02 -3.42 -10.97
CA GLN A 111 -13.64 -2.39 -11.94
C GLN A 111 -12.17 -2.55 -12.31
N TYR A 112 -11.91 -2.62 -13.62
CA TYR A 112 -10.58 -2.51 -14.19
C TYR A 112 -10.47 -1.17 -14.92
N PRO A 113 -9.32 -0.49 -14.88
CA PRO A 113 -9.06 0.66 -15.74
C PRO A 113 -9.11 0.25 -17.22
N ALA A 114 -9.37 1.21 -18.10
CA ALA A 114 -9.45 0.97 -19.55
C ALA A 114 -8.08 0.69 -20.20
N GLU A 115 -6.99 1.07 -19.53
CA GLU A 115 -5.61 0.90 -19.98
C GLU A 115 -4.86 -0.08 -19.06
N HIS A 116 -3.75 -0.63 -19.55
CA HIS A 116 -2.92 -1.55 -18.77
C HIS A 116 -2.22 -0.82 -17.62
N ASP A 117 -2.61 -1.12 -16.38
CA ASP A 117 -1.97 -0.60 -15.17
C ASP A 117 -0.93 -1.60 -14.64
N GLN A 118 0.34 -1.17 -14.60
CA GLN A 118 1.45 -1.98 -14.10
C GLN A 118 1.30 -2.34 -12.61
N VAL A 119 0.62 -1.52 -11.82
CA VAL A 119 0.33 -1.78 -10.40
C VAL A 119 -0.64 -2.94 -10.29
N ILE A 120 -1.72 -2.94 -11.07
CA ILE A 120 -2.72 -4.02 -11.08
C ILE A 120 -2.05 -5.33 -11.48
N TYR A 121 -1.31 -5.34 -12.59
CA TYR A 121 -0.57 -6.53 -13.04
C TYR A 121 0.38 -7.08 -11.97
N SER A 122 1.13 -6.21 -11.29
CA SER A 122 2.05 -6.59 -10.21
C SER A 122 1.31 -7.20 -8.99
N LEU A 123 0.17 -6.62 -8.61
CA LEU A 123 -0.66 -7.14 -7.52
C LEU A 123 -1.34 -8.47 -7.88
N GLU A 124 -1.82 -8.63 -9.11
CA GLU A 124 -2.40 -9.90 -9.59
C GLU A 124 -1.36 -11.01 -9.66
N SER A 125 -0.15 -10.74 -10.17
CA SER A 125 0.95 -11.71 -10.14
C SER A 125 1.23 -12.14 -8.70
N LYS A 126 1.39 -11.18 -7.77
CA LYS A 126 1.64 -11.46 -6.35
C LYS A 126 0.52 -12.30 -5.71
N MET A 127 -0.74 -12.12 -6.13
CA MET A 127 -1.87 -12.94 -5.69
C MET A 127 -1.77 -14.38 -6.22
N LEU A 128 -1.53 -14.54 -7.52
CA LEU A 128 -1.38 -15.85 -8.16
C LEU A 128 -0.18 -16.63 -7.61
N ASP A 129 0.96 -15.97 -7.37
CA ASP A 129 2.18 -16.53 -6.78
C ASP A 129 1.97 -17.01 -5.32
N ARG A 130 0.94 -16.50 -4.64
CA ARG A 130 0.49 -16.94 -3.30
C ARG A 130 -0.71 -17.90 -3.36
N GLY A 131 -1.11 -18.33 -4.56
CA GLY A 131 -2.21 -19.27 -4.77
C GLY A 131 -3.61 -18.68 -4.59
N VAL A 132 -3.77 -17.36 -4.58
CA VAL A 132 -5.07 -16.68 -4.65
C VAL A 132 -5.53 -16.66 -6.11
N GLN A 133 -6.70 -17.22 -6.39
CA GLN A 133 -7.24 -17.26 -7.76
C GLN A 133 -7.88 -15.92 -8.11
N VAL A 134 -7.48 -15.28 -9.21
CA VAL A 134 -8.12 -14.03 -9.68
C VAL A 134 -9.16 -14.35 -10.76
N LEU A 135 -10.39 -13.88 -10.60
CA LEU A 135 -11.48 -14.07 -11.57
C LEU A 135 -12.10 -12.75 -12.06
N PRO A 136 -12.65 -12.74 -13.30
CA PRO A 136 -13.51 -11.65 -13.76
C PRO A 136 -14.73 -11.49 -12.84
N ALA A 137 -15.13 -10.25 -12.57
CA ALA A 137 -16.27 -9.97 -11.69
C ALA A 137 -17.63 -10.39 -12.21
N LYS A 138 -17.75 -10.70 -13.51
CA LYS A 138 -19.02 -10.99 -14.20
C LYS A 138 -18.97 -12.37 -14.84
N GLY A 139 -20.15 -12.91 -15.11
CA GLY A 139 -20.33 -14.20 -15.75
C GLY A 139 -20.65 -15.32 -14.77
N GLU A 140 -21.03 -16.47 -15.31
CA GLU A 140 -21.54 -17.61 -14.55
C GLU A 140 -20.54 -18.12 -13.50
N LYS A 141 -19.24 -18.20 -13.84
CA LYS A 141 -18.19 -18.62 -12.90
C LYS A 141 -18.16 -17.78 -11.61
N ALA A 142 -18.36 -16.45 -11.71
CA ALA A 142 -18.39 -15.58 -10.53
C ALA A 142 -19.63 -15.86 -9.65
N VAL A 143 -20.79 -16.06 -10.28
CA VAL A 143 -22.04 -16.43 -9.59
C VAL A 143 -21.92 -17.79 -8.93
N ASP A 144 -21.38 -18.78 -9.64
CA ASP A 144 -21.17 -20.14 -9.14
C ASP A 144 -20.19 -20.20 -7.98
N THR A 145 -19.07 -19.48 -8.06
CA THR A 145 -18.13 -19.35 -6.93
C THR A 145 -18.83 -18.70 -5.74
N ALA A 146 -19.61 -17.64 -5.94
CA ALA A 146 -20.35 -16.98 -4.86
C ALA A 146 -21.39 -17.90 -4.20
N LEU A 147 -22.06 -18.76 -4.97
CA LEU A 147 -23.01 -19.76 -4.47
C LEU A 147 -22.31 -20.91 -3.73
N LYS A 148 -21.13 -21.33 -4.17
CA LYS A 148 -20.36 -22.44 -3.58
C LYS A 148 -19.49 -22.03 -2.38
N ALA A 149 -19.12 -20.75 -2.26
CA ALA A 149 -18.26 -20.26 -1.18
C ALA A 149 -18.86 -20.52 0.21
N ASP A 150 -18.02 -20.89 1.17
CA ASP A 150 -18.35 -20.92 2.60
C ASP A 150 -18.46 -19.50 3.18
N LEU A 151 -17.64 -18.58 2.69
CA LEU A 151 -17.56 -17.19 3.14
C LEU A 151 -17.40 -16.25 1.94
N VAL A 152 -18.14 -15.13 1.93
CA VAL A 152 -17.99 -14.04 0.97
C VAL A 152 -17.58 -12.77 1.71
N ILE A 153 -16.41 -12.21 1.41
CA ILE A 153 -15.95 -10.96 1.99
C ILE A 153 -16.16 -9.83 0.99
N LEU A 154 -17.04 -8.88 1.32
CA LEU A 154 -17.21 -7.65 0.54
C LEU A 154 -16.27 -6.58 1.10
N ASN A 155 -15.29 -6.15 0.31
CA ASN A 155 -14.38 -5.07 0.66
C ASN A 155 -14.97 -3.72 0.21
N THR A 156 -15.12 -2.80 1.16
CA THR A 156 -15.74 -1.46 1.04
C THR A 156 -17.25 -1.46 0.82
N ALA A 157 -17.88 -0.32 1.12
CA ALA A 157 -19.29 -0.09 0.78
C ALA A 157 -19.54 -0.11 -0.75
N VAL A 158 -18.52 0.09 -1.59
CA VAL A 158 -18.64 0.07 -3.05
C VAL A 158 -18.92 -1.33 -3.59
N ALA A 159 -18.41 -2.39 -2.94
CA ALA A 159 -18.64 -3.77 -3.36
C ALA A 159 -20.11 -4.21 -3.25
N GLY A 160 -20.95 -3.52 -2.47
CA GLY A 160 -22.40 -3.82 -2.41
C GLY A 160 -23.11 -3.74 -3.76
N LYS A 161 -22.61 -2.90 -4.69
CA LYS A 161 -23.12 -2.82 -6.08
C LYS A 161 -22.94 -4.11 -6.88
N TRP A 162 -21.93 -4.90 -6.56
CA TRP A 162 -21.63 -6.14 -7.27
C TRP A 162 -22.71 -7.21 -7.03
N LEU A 163 -23.29 -7.24 -5.83
CA LEU A 163 -24.38 -8.16 -5.45
C LEU A 163 -25.54 -8.10 -6.44
N ASP A 164 -26.10 -6.91 -6.66
CA ASP A 164 -27.22 -6.71 -7.60
C ASP A 164 -26.80 -6.96 -9.06
N ALA A 165 -25.64 -6.41 -9.44
CA ALA A 165 -25.18 -6.42 -10.83
C ALA A 165 -24.86 -7.84 -11.35
N VAL A 166 -24.50 -8.77 -10.45
CA VAL A 166 -23.97 -10.09 -10.81
C VAL A 166 -24.82 -11.23 -10.30
N LEU A 167 -25.25 -11.20 -9.03
CA LEU A 167 -26.05 -12.29 -8.45
C LEU A 167 -27.54 -12.18 -8.80
N LYS A 168 -28.05 -10.97 -9.03
CA LYS A 168 -29.47 -10.70 -9.33
C LYS A 168 -30.38 -11.37 -8.30
N GLU A 169 -31.36 -12.15 -8.74
CA GLU A 169 -32.29 -12.92 -7.89
C GLU A 169 -31.59 -13.89 -6.94
N LYS A 170 -30.39 -14.39 -7.27
CA LYS A 170 -29.63 -15.31 -6.44
C LYS A 170 -28.95 -14.64 -5.23
N VAL A 171 -29.05 -13.31 -5.09
CA VAL A 171 -28.40 -12.55 -4.01
C VAL A 171 -28.79 -13.05 -2.62
N THR A 172 -30.06 -13.41 -2.41
CA THR A 172 -30.60 -13.88 -1.12
C THR A 172 -29.97 -15.19 -0.64
N LEU A 173 -29.46 -16.02 -1.55
CA LEU A 173 -28.73 -17.26 -1.24
C LEU A 173 -27.29 -17.01 -0.79
N VAL A 174 -26.77 -15.79 -1.02
CA VAL A 174 -25.37 -15.42 -0.72
C VAL A 174 -25.28 -14.50 0.50
N LEU A 175 -26.27 -13.63 0.75
CA LEU A 175 -26.25 -12.71 1.89
C LEU A 175 -25.95 -13.37 3.26
N PRO A 176 -26.53 -14.53 3.63
CA PRO A 176 -26.27 -15.16 4.94
C PRO A 176 -24.84 -15.66 5.18
N LYS A 177 -23.96 -15.58 4.18
CA LYS A 177 -22.52 -15.88 4.27
C LYS A 177 -21.62 -14.71 3.89
N VAL A 178 -22.20 -13.51 3.75
CA VAL A 178 -21.44 -12.29 3.52
C VAL A 178 -20.94 -11.72 4.85
N LEU A 179 -19.64 -11.46 4.91
CA LEU A 179 -18.99 -10.62 5.91
C LEU A 179 -18.54 -9.32 5.23
N TRP A 180 -19.14 -8.19 5.59
CA TRP A 180 -18.91 -6.93 4.89
C TRP A 180 -17.85 -6.10 5.62
N TRP A 181 -16.64 -6.01 5.06
CA TRP A 181 -15.55 -5.22 5.64
C TRP A 181 -15.56 -3.80 5.06
N ILE A 182 -15.80 -2.81 5.92
CA ILE A 182 -15.98 -1.40 5.54
C ILE A 182 -14.84 -0.56 6.12
N HIS A 183 -14.09 0.11 5.23
CA HIS A 183 -12.86 0.84 5.54
C HIS A 183 -13.00 2.36 5.43
N GLU A 184 -14.23 2.86 5.22
CA GLU A 184 -14.47 4.25 4.87
C GLU A 184 -15.60 4.91 5.67
N MET A 185 -15.41 6.16 6.08
CA MET A 185 -16.47 7.00 6.65
C MET A 185 -16.80 8.13 5.66
N ARG A 186 -17.67 7.81 4.69
CA ARG A 186 -18.00 8.72 3.58
C ARG A 186 -19.50 8.82 3.35
N GLY A 187 -20.04 10.01 3.66
CA GLY A 187 -21.47 10.32 3.55
C GLY A 187 -22.17 9.98 2.21
N HIS A 188 -21.43 9.87 1.10
CA HIS A 188 -22.03 9.53 -0.20
C HIS A 188 -22.31 8.04 -0.42
N TYR A 189 -21.82 7.15 0.46
CA TYR A 189 -22.13 5.71 0.43
C TYR A 189 -23.47 5.38 1.11
N PHE A 190 -24.06 6.29 1.90
CA PHE A 190 -25.42 6.12 2.43
C PHE A 190 -26.46 6.39 1.34
N LYS A 191 -26.55 5.45 0.39
CA LYS A 191 -27.58 5.34 -0.63
C LYS A 191 -27.91 3.86 -0.81
N GLU A 192 -29.17 3.54 -1.08
CA GLU A 192 -29.63 2.15 -1.25
C GLU A 192 -28.76 1.33 -2.23
N ALA A 193 -28.36 1.94 -3.36
CA ALA A 193 -27.51 1.32 -4.38
C ALA A 193 -26.11 0.89 -3.89
N TYR A 194 -25.68 1.28 -2.69
CA TYR A 194 -24.48 0.77 -2.04
C TYR A 194 -24.80 -0.21 -0.91
N VAL A 195 -25.80 0.07 -0.08
CA VAL A 195 -25.96 -0.58 1.24
C VAL A 195 -27.34 -1.15 1.56
N LYS A 196 -28.28 -1.23 0.59
CA LYS A 196 -29.62 -1.83 0.84
C LYS A 196 -29.58 -3.27 1.36
N HIS A 197 -28.52 -4.01 1.02
CA HIS A 197 -28.31 -5.40 1.42
C HIS A 197 -27.70 -5.57 2.82
N LEU A 198 -27.22 -4.48 3.42
CA LEU A 198 -26.47 -4.49 4.68
C LEU A 198 -27.23 -5.10 5.88
N PRO A 199 -28.57 -4.97 6.04
CA PRO A 199 -29.31 -5.64 7.12
C PRO A 199 -29.32 -7.17 7.06
N PHE A 200 -28.99 -7.76 5.91
CA PHE A 200 -29.21 -9.19 5.61
C PHE A 200 -27.91 -10.00 5.53
N VAL A 201 -26.75 -9.34 5.66
CA VAL A 201 -25.45 -10.03 5.68
C VAL A 201 -25.19 -10.66 7.05
N ALA A 202 -24.33 -11.67 7.10
CA ALA A 202 -23.99 -12.37 8.36
C ALA A 202 -23.39 -11.42 9.39
N GLY A 203 -22.55 -10.47 8.95
CA GLY A 203 -22.01 -9.42 9.79
C GLY A 203 -21.27 -8.34 9.01
N ALA A 204 -20.92 -7.26 9.71
CA ALA A 204 -20.05 -6.20 9.22
C ALA A 204 -18.77 -6.14 10.07
N MET A 205 -17.62 -5.96 9.41
CA MET A 205 -16.34 -5.63 10.04
C MET A 205 -16.01 -4.17 9.78
N ILE A 206 -15.62 -3.44 10.81
CA ILE A 206 -15.31 -2.00 10.71
C ILE A 206 -14.02 -1.69 11.50
N ASP A 207 -13.16 -0.85 10.92
CA ASP A 207 -11.77 -0.68 11.40
C ASP A 207 -11.63 0.02 12.76
N SER A 208 -12.68 0.71 13.26
CA SER A 208 -12.67 1.35 14.58
C SER A 208 -14.06 1.53 15.19
N HIS A 209 -14.11 1.72 16.52
CA HIS A 209 -15.36 2.01 17.26
C HIS A 209 -16.04 3.28 16.76
N THR A 210 -15.30 4.38 16.58
CA THR A 210 -15.82 5.66 16.04
C THR A 210 -16.41 5.47 14.64
N THR A 211 -15.75 4.70 13.78
CA THR A 211 -16.28 4.42 12.43
C THR A 211 -17.52 3.52 12.49
N ALA A 212 -17.56 2.54 13.39
CA ALA A 212 -18.73 1.67 13.57
C ALA A 212 -19.95 2.43 14.09
N GLU A 213 -19.75 3.36 15.02
CA GLU A 213 -20.80 4.27 15.51
C GLU A 213 -21.28 5.22 14.40
N TYR A 214 -20.36 5.82 13.65
CA TYR A 214 -20.70 6.64 12.48
C TYR A 214 -21.58 5.87 11.48
N TRP A 215 -21.22 4.63 11.13
CA TRP A 215 -22.04 3.80 10.25
C TRP A 215 -23.41 3.49 10.84
N LYS A 216 -23.47 3.05 12.10
CA LYS A 216 -24.71 2.72 12.81
C LYS A 216 -25.69 3.90 12.88
N ASN A 217 -25.20 5.10 13.17
CA ASN A 217 -26.02 6.30 13.24
C ASN A 217 -26.47 6.72 11.83
N ARG A 218 -25.54 6.77 10.87
CA ARG A 218 -25.84 7.22 9.51
C ARG A 218 -26.74 6.29 8.70
N THR A 219 -26.61 4.96 8.81
CA THR A 219 -27.55 4.05 8.11
C THR A 219 -28.97 4.18 8.67
N LYS A 220 -29.10 4.33 9.99
CA LYS A 220 -30.38 4.51 10.66
C LYS A 220 -31.04 5.84 10.28
N GLU A 221 -30.31 6.95 10.39
CA GLU A 221 -30.84 8.30 10.14
C GLU A 221 -31.08 8.58 8.66
N SER A 222 -30.15 8.17 7.79
CA SER A 222 -30.20 8.56 6.37
C SER A 222 -31.01 7.58 5.50
N LEU A 223 -31.21 6.33 5.95
CA LEU A 223 -31.84 5.27 5.15
C LEU A 223 -32.85 4.39 5.93
N GLY A 224 -33.00 4.55 7.25
CA GLY A 224 -33.79 3.62 8.07
C GLY A 224 -33.17 2.21 8.19
N ILE A 225 -31.93 2.03 7.75
CA ILE A 225 -31.25 0.74 7.64
C ILE A 225 -30.61 0.37 8.98
N LYS A 226 -31.03 -0.76 9.56
CA LYS A 226 -30.40 -1.37 10.73
C LYS A 226 -29.09 -2.05 10.31
N MET A 227 -28.00 -1.77 11.00
CA MET A 227 -26.74 -2.52 10.85
C MET A 227 -26.92 -4.00 11.23
N PRO A 228 -26.21 -4.93 10.56
CA PRO A 228 -26.11 -6.32 10.97
C PRO A 228 -25.29 -6.42 12.27
N GLU A 229 -25.00 -7.64 12.73
CA GLU A 229 -23.99 -7.82 13.79
C GLU A 229 -22.67 -7.19 13.34
N THR A 230 -22.14 -6.28 14.16
CA THR A 230 -21.05 -5.38 13.77
C THR A 230 -19.86 -5.59 14.69
N TYR A 231 -18.75 -6.02 14.12
CA TYR A 231 -17.49 -6.31 14.80
C TYR A 231 -16.47 -5.21 14.49
N VAL A 232 -15.85 -4.69 15.55
CA VAL A 232 -14.73 -3.75 15.40
C VAL A 232 -13.44 -4.53 15.31
N VAL A 233 -12.72 -4.38 14.20
CA VAL A 233 -11.46 -5.09 13.93
C VAL A 233 -10.40 -4.07 13.54
N HIS A 234 -9.60 -3.66 14.53
CA HIS A 234 -8.49 -2.75 14.30
C HIS A 234 -7.46 -3.35 13.34
N LEU A 235 -6.89 -2.51 12.48
CA LEU A 235 -5.90 -2.93 11.51
C LEU A 235 -4.57 -3.26 12.21
N GLY A 236 -3.87 -4.28 11.71
CA GLY A 236 -2.54 -4.66 12.19
C GLY A 236 -1.41 -4.14 11.29
N ASN A 237 -0.17 -4.28 11.77
CA ASN A 237 1.03 -4.15 10.96
C ASN A 237 1.37 -5.50 10.31
N SER A 238 1.91 -5.49 9.08
CA SER A 238 2.38 -6.72 8.44
C SER A 238 3.66 -7.24 9.12
N LYS A 239 3.91 -8.55 9.02
CA LYS A 239 5.11 -9.17 9.62
C LYS A 239 6.39 -8.59 9.01
N GLU A 240 6.44 -8.40 7.70
CA GLU A 240 7.61 -7.84 7.01
C GLU A 240 7.91 -6.40 7.47
N LEU A 241 6.88 -5.62 7.79
CA LEU A 241 7.05 -4.27 8.33
C LEU A 241 7.61 -4.30 9.76
N MET A 242 7.14 -5.24 10.59
CA MET A 242 7.64 -5.42 11.96
C MET A 242 9.09 -5.91 11.99
N GLU A 243 9.47 -6.85 11.12
CA GLU A 243 10.86 -7.33 10.98
C GLU A 243 11.82 -6.16 10.70
N VAL A 244 11.46 -5.23 9.81
CA VAL A 244 12.25 -4.01 9.56
C VAL A 244 12.17 -3.02 10.75
N ALA A 245 11.02 -2.88 11.40
CA ALA A 245 10.86 -1.99 12.54
C ALA A 245 11.68 -2.42 13.77
N GLU A 246 11.96 -3.71 13.91
CA GLU A 246 12.73 -4.28 15.02
C GLU A 246 14.25 -4.31 14.73
N ASP A 247 14.67 -4.53 13.49
CA ASP A 247 16.09 -4.51 13.09
C ASP A 247 16.68 -3.08 13.07
N SER A 248 17.61 -2.82 13.99
CA SER A 248 18.31 -1.53 14.11
C SER A 248 19.30 -1.26 12.96
N VAL A 249 19.88 -2.30 12.35
CA VAL A 249 20.80 -2.20 11.23
C VAL A 249 20.02 -1.91 9.94
N ALA A 250 18.94 -2.65 9.69
CA ALA A 250 18.05 -2.39 8.55
C ALA A 250 17.51 -0.95 8.58
N LYS A 251 17.02 -0.48 9.74
CA LYS A 251 16.57 0.92 9.89
C LYS A 251 17.67 1.94 9.59
N ARG A 252 18.90 1.72 10.08
CA ARG A 252 20.01 2.66 9.80
C ARG A 252 20.33 2.73 8.31
N VAL A 253 20.48 1.58 7.66
CA VAL A 253 20.79 1.50 6.21
C VAL A 253 19.68 2.14 5.37
N LEU A 254 18.41 1.85 5.67
CA LEU A 254 17.27 2.44 4.98
C LEU A 254 17.18 3.96 5.21
N ARG A 255 17.45 4.42 6.44
CA ARG A 255 17.49 5.85 6.79
C ARG A 255 18.55 6.59 5.98
N GLU A 256 19.78 6.08 5.97
CA GLU A 256 20.90 6.66 5.22
C GLU A 256 20.58 6.73 3.72
N HIS A 257 20.13 5.61 3.13
CA HIS A 257 19.80 5.54 1.71
C HIS A 257 18.70 6.53 1.28
N VAL A 258 17.59 6.59 2.01
CA VAL A 258 16.49 7.51 1.68
C VAL A 258 16.87 8.97 1.93
N ARG A 259 17.64 9.27 2.98
CA ARG A 259 18.12 10.64 3.24
C ARG A 259 19.10 11.12 2.18
N GLU A 260 20.04 10.27 1.78
CA GLU A 260 20.96 10.55 0.67
C GLU A 260 20.19 10.83 -0.63
N SER A 261 19.20 10.01 -0.99
CA SER A 261 18.39 10.21 -2.20
C SER A 261 17.58 11.52 -2.21
N LEU A 262 17.36 12.12 -1.03
CA LEU A 262 16.64 13.38 -0.84
C LEU A 262 17.57 14.58 -0.58
N GLY A 263 18.89 14.37 -0.51
CA GLY A 263 19.85 15.41 -0.12
C GLY A 263 19.69 15.92 1.31
N VAL A 264 19.09 15.10 2.20
CA VAL A 264 18.87 15.40 3.62
C VAL A 264 20.01 14.82 4.44
N ARG A 265 20.54 15.53 5.44
CA ARG A 265 21.62 15.01 6.29
C ARG A 265 21.08 14.13 7.42
N ASN A 266 21.96 13.38 8.08
CA ASN A 266 21.59 12.54 9.22
C ASN A 266 21.22 13.32 10.48
N ASP A 267 21.72 14.55 10.63
CA ASP A 267 21.43 15.48 11.74
C ASP A 267 20.21 16.40 11.48
N ASP A 268 19.74 16.47 10.24
CA ASP A 268 18.55 17.24 9.86
C ASP A 268 17.25 16.60 10.39
N LEU A 269 16.22 17.41 10.64
CA LEU A 269 14.89 16.97 11.07
C LEU A 269 13.96 16.79 9.86
N LEU A 270 13.47 15.56 9.65
CA LEU A 270 12.60 15.20 8.54
C LEU A 270 11.18 14.86 9.03
N PHE A 271 10.23 15.73 8.70
CA PHE A 271 8.80 15.54 8.95
C PHE A 271 8.12 14.91 7.73
N ALA A 272 7.23 13.94 7.92
CA ALA A 272 6.57 13.26 6.81
C ALA A 272 5.05 13.28 6.90
N ILE A 273 4.40 13.37 5.73
CA ILE A 273 3.03 12.89 5.55
C ILE A 273 3.06 11.77 4.51
N ILE A 274 2.53 10.60 4.88
CA ILE A 274 2.59 9.37 4.09
C ILE A 274 1.17 8.88 3.86
N ASN A 275 0.56 9.27 2.73
CA ASN A 275 -0.78 8.87 2.31
C ASN A 275 -1.07 9.34 0.86
N SER A 276 -2.14 8.81 0.26
CA SER A 276 -2.61 9.24 -1.08
C SER A 276 -2.92 10.75 -1.13
N VAL A 277 -2.28 11.49 -2.04
CA VAL A 277 -2.50 12.93 -2.21
C VAL A 277 -3.95 13.24 -2.60
N SER A 278 -4.72 13.84 -1.69
CA SER A 278 -6.14 14.17 -1.88
C SER A 278 -6.63 15.17 -0.83
N ARG A 279 -7.64 15.98 -1.17
CA ARG A 279 -8.09 17.12 -0.32
C ARG A 279 -8.50 16.76 1.12
N GLY A 280 -8.87 15.52 1.40
CA GLY A 280 -9.25 15.07 2.74
C GLY A 280 -8.08 14.63 3.62
N LYS A 281 -6.84 14.59 3.11
CA LYS A 281 -5.68 14.02 3.81
C LYS A 281 -4.73 15.07 4.41
N GLY A 282 -5.01 16.36 4.21
CA GLY A 282 -4.39 17.46 4.95
C GLY A 282 -2.93 17.78 4.60
N GLN A 283 -2.46 17.41 3.40
CA GLN A 283 -1.11 17.75 2.92
C GLN A 283 -0.92 19.27 2.76
N ASP A 284 -1.98 19.99 2.41
CA ASP A 284 -2.02 21.45 2.29
C ASP A 284 -1.77 22.13 3.64
N LEU A 285 -2.50 21.69 4.67
CA LEU A 285 -2.31 22.14 6.05
C LEU A 285 -0.93 21.74 6.61
N PHE A 286 -0.43 20.56 6.28
CA PHE A 286 0.92 20.12 6.66
C PHE A 286 2.00 21.06 6.08
N LEU A 287 1.95 21.34 4.77
CA LEU A 287 2.90 22.26 4.13
C LEU A 287 2.75 23.71 4.61
N TYR A 288 1.53 24.16 4.90
CA TYR A 288 1.27 25.46 5.50
C TYR A 288 1.88 25.59 6.90
N ALA A 289 1.64 24.58 7.76
CA ALA A 289 2.20 24.52 9.11
C ALA A 289 3.74 24.44 9.07
N PHE A 290 4.31 23.61 8.19
CA PHE A 290 5.75 23.49 8.00
C PHE A 290 6.38 24.84 7.59
N HIS A 291 5.81 25.52 6.60
CA HIS A 291 6.24 26.87 6.21
C HIS A 291 6.13 27.85 7.39
N LYS A 292 5.05 27.82 8.17
CA LYS A 292 4.90 28.67 9.36
C LYS A 292 5.95 28.37 10.44
N SER A 293 6.31 27.11 10.65
CA SER A 293 7.40 26.73 11.55
C SER A 293 8.76 27.30 11.10
N LEU A 294 9.07 27.27 9.79
CA LEU A 294 10.28 27.90 9.25
C LEU A 294 10.32 29.42 9.54
N GLN A 295 9.20 30.13 9.34
CA GLN A 295 9.09 31.56 9.68
C GLN A 295 9.34 31.80 11.19
N LEU A 296 8.67 31.04 12.06
CA LEU A 296 8.81 31.17 13.51
C LEU A 296 10.22 30.87 14.03
N ILE A 297 10.92 29.91 13.42
CA ILE A 297 12.33 29.59 13.75
C ILE A 297 13.24 30.79 13.43
N GLN A 298 13.04 31.42 12.28
CA GLN A 298 13.78 32.60 11.86
C GLN A 298 13.48 33.82 12.77
N GLU A 299 12.19 34.10 13.01
CA GLU A 299 11.73 35.20 13.86
C GLU A 299 12.26 35.09 15.29
N LYS A 300 12.17 33.89 15.89
CA LYS A 300 12.64 33.62 17.26
C LYS A 300 14.14 33.28 17.35
N LYS A 301 14.86 33.26 16.22
CA LYS A 301 16.30 32.93 16.11
C LYS A 301 16.66 31.60 16.80
N LEU A 302 15.81 30.59 16.65
CA LEU A 302 16.01 29.29 17.30
C LEU A 302 17.19 28.55 16.65
N LYS A 303 18.09 28.02 17.48
CA LYS A 303 19.19 27.16 17.03
C LYS A 303 18.70 25.71 16.95
N LEU A 304 18.33 25.29 15.75
CA LEU A 304 17.86 23.94 15.44
C LEU A 304 18.62 23.39 14.22
N PRO A 305 18.65 22.06 14.00
CA PRO A 305 19.09 21.47 12.73
C PRO A 305 18.22 21.94 11.55
N SER A 306 18.62 21.60 10.33
CA SER A 306 17.82 21.89 9.14
C SER A 306 16.47 21.17 9.23
N LEU A 307 15.36 21.87 8.95
CA LEU A 307 14.04 21.24 8.82
C LEU A 307 13.75 20.92 7.36
N HIS A 308 13.27 19.70 7.12
CA HIS A 308 12.79 19.21 5.84
C HIS A 308 11.40 18.55 6.00
N ALA A 309 10.61 18.56 4.94
CA ALA A 309 9.31 17.92 4.83
C ALA A 309 9.29 16.94 3.66
N ILE A 310 8.61 15.81 3.80
CA ILE A 310 8.39 14.84 2.73
C ILE A 310 6.90 14.49 2.60
N VAL A 311 6.42 14.49 1.36
CA VAL A 311 5.07 14.06 0.97
C VAL A 311 5.21 12.76 0.18
N VAL A 312 4.93 11.63 0.82
CA VAL A 312 5.00 10.28 0.20
C VAL A 312 3.58 9.82 -0.15
N GLY A 313 3.39 9.30 -1.37
CA GLY A 313 2.05 9.01 -1.91
C GLY A 313 1.59 10.00 -2.98
N SER A 314 2.53 10.80 -3.50
CA SER A 314 2.34 11.64 -4.68
C SER A 314 2.07 10.79 -5.92
N ASP A 315 1.38 11.34 -6.92
CA ASP A 315 1.36 10.78 -8.27
C ASP A 315 1.88 11.85 -9.24
N MET A 316 3.19 11.77 -9.52
CA MET A 316 3.88 12.72 -10.37
C MET A 316 3.38 12.73 -11.82
N ASN A 317 2.66 11.70 -12.25
CA ASN A 317 2.13 11.56 -13.61
C ASN A 317 0.66 11.97 -13.72
N ALA A 318 -0.13 11.83 -12.65
CA ALA A 318 -1.57 12.06 -12.69
C ALA A 318 -2.00 13.55 -12.77
N HIS A 319 -1.06 14.50 -12.70
CA HIS A 319 -1.28 15.96 -12.83
C HIS A 319 -2.53 16.47 -12.09
N THR A 320 -2.83 15.93 -10.91
CA THR A 320 -4.10 16.22 -10.24
C THR A 320 -4.15 17.67 -9.79
N LYS A 321 -5.36 18.23 -9.67
CA LYS A 321 -5.53 19.61 -9.17
C LYS A 321 -4.86 19.82 -7.81
N VAL A 322 -4.92 18.81 -6.93
CA VAL A 322 -4.31 18.86 -5.59
C VAL A 322 -2.79 18.83 -5.67
N GLU A 323 -2.20 17.92 -6.47
CA GLU A 323 -0.75 17.89 -6.76
C GLU A 323 -0.23 19.26 -7.20
N MET A 324 -0.91 19.87 -8.18
CA MET A 324 -0.53 21.18 -8.72
C MET A 324 -0.67 22.30 -7.67
N GLU A 325 -1.74 22.30 -6.88
CA GLU A 325 -1.96 23.26 -5.78
C GLU A 325 -0.82 23.18 -4.73
N LEU A 326 -0.43 21.97 -4.32
CA LEU A 326 0.66 21.76 -3.34
C LEU A 326 2.03 22.19 -3.89
N ARG A 327 2.37 21.80 -5.13
CA ARG A 327 3.66 22.14 -5.77
C ARG A 327 3.76 23.64 -6.07
N LYS A 328 2.65 24.27 -6.45
CA LYS A 328 2.55 25.72 -6.60
C LYS A 328 2.80 26.43 -5.27
N PHE A 329 2.16 25.99 -4.17
CA PHE A 329 2.41 26.55 -2.84
C PHE A 329 3.90 26.49 -2.45
N VAL A 330 4.54 25.32 -2.57
CA VAL A 330 5.97 25.14 -2.28
C VAL A 330 6.85 26.08 -3.12
N THR A 331 6.48 26.30 -4.38
CA THR A 331 7.19 27.21 -5.30
C THR A 331 7.00 28.68 -4.92
N GLU A 332 5.77 29.11 -4.66
CA GLU A 332 5.44 30.49 -4.27
C GLU A 332 6.05 30.87 -2.91
N LYS A 333 6.19 29.90 -2.00
CA LYS A 333 6.82 30.11 -0.69
C LYS A 333 8.35 29.98 -0.70
N LYS A 334 8.95 29.60 -1.84
CA LYS A 334 10.41 29.42 -2.01
C LYS A 334 11.02 28.42 -1.00
N ILE A 335 10.37 27.28 -0.83
CA ILE A 335 10.80 26.20 0.08
C ILE A 335 11.07 24.87 -0.66
N GLN A 336 11.39 24.93 -1.95
CA GLN A 336 11.67 23.76 -2.79
C GLN A 336 12.89 22.96 -2.31
N ASP A 337 13.87 23.61 -1.67
CA ASP A 337 15.03 22.98 -1.04
C ASP A 337 14.68 22.18 0.23
N ARG A 338 13.51 22.44 0.81
CA ARG A 338 13.04 21.82 2.07
C ARG A 338 11.92 20.81 1.89
N VAL A 339 11.15 20.87 0.80
CA VAL A 339 9.96 20.05 0.61
C VAL A 339 10.14 19.05 -0.53
N HIS A 340 10.12 17.77 -0.16
CA HIS A 340 10.33 16.64 -1.05
C HIS A 340 9.00 15.98 -1.41
N PHE A 341 8.76 15.70 -2.69
CA PHE A 341 7.60 14.92 -3.15
C PHE A 341 8.05 13.56 -3.66
N VAL A 342 7.44 12.50 -3.15
CA VAL A 342 7.78 11.11 -3.48
C VAL A 342 6.54 10.37 -3.96
N ASN A 343 6.70 9.64 -5.07
CA ASN A 343 5.64 8.84 -5.68
C ASN A 343 5.04 7.80 -4.72
N LYS A 344 3.80 7.40 -5.00
CA LYS A 344 3.13 6.25 -4.36
C LYS A 344 4.01 5.00 -4.43
N THR A 345 4.12 4.31 -3.30
CA THR A 345 5.03 3.17 -3.11
C THR A 345 4.37 2.09 -2.27
N LEU A 346 4.73 0.83 -2.51
CA LEU A 346 4.43 -0.31 -1.62
C LEU A 346 5.42 -0.42 -0.46
N ALA A 347 6.64 0.12 -0.62
CA ALA A 347 7.69 0.08 0.38
C ALA A 347 7.62 1.36 1.24
N VAL A 348 6.76 1.36 2.26
CA VAL A 348 6.66 2.47 3.23
C VAL A 348 7.73 2.40 4.32
N ALA A 349 8.20 1.20 4.67
CA ALA A 349 9.20 0.96 5.71
C ALA A 349 10.52 1.77 5.54
N PRO A 350 11.10 1.95 4.33
CA PRO A 350 12.25 2.83 4.14
C PRO A 350 11.99 4.29 4.52
N TYR A 351 10.79 4.80 4.21
CA TYR A 351 10.42 6.17 4.56
C TYR A 351 10.13 6.31 6.06
N LEU A 352 9.52 5.30 6.69
CA LEU A 352 9.35 5.27 8.15
C LEU A 352 10.71 5.20 8.88
N ALA A 353 11.69 4.46 8.36
CA ALA A 353 13.04 4.46 8.93
C ALA A 353 13.76 5.81 8.80
N SER A 354 13.48 6.56 7.72
CA SER A 354 14.23 7.78 7.38
C SER A 354 13.76 9.06 8.07
N ILE A 355 12.52 9.09 8.56
CA ILE A 355 11.88 10.29 9.13
C ILE A 355 12.12 10.40 10.63
N ASP A 356 11.80 11.55 11.21
CA ASP A 356 11.88 11.80 12.66
C ASP A 356 10.50 12.05 13.29
N VAL A 357 9.53 12.52 12.49
CA VAL A 357 8.15 12.77 12.92
C VAL A 357 7.19 12.41 11.79
N LEU A 358 6.20 11.56 12.08
CA LEU A 358 5.06 11.38 11.17
C LEU A 358 3.97 12.41 11.50
N VAL A 359 3.37 13.01 10.48
CA VAL A 359 2.20 13.89 10.58
C VAL A 359 1.02 13.20 9.90
N GLN A 360 0.02 12.81 10.68
CA GLN A 360 -1.23 12.22 10.19
C GLN A 360 -2.37 13.23 10.39
N ASN A 361 -2.63 14.00 9.33
CA ASN A 361 -3.44 15.21 9.39
C ASN A 361 -4.73 15.12 8.57
N SER A 362 -5.33 13.93 8.43
CA SER A 362 -6.60 13.73 7.72
C SER A 362 -7.71 14.63 8.29
N GLN A 363 -8.40 15.34 7.40
CA GLN A 363 -9.32 16.45 7.72
C GLN A 363 -10.79 16.12 7.44
N GLY A 364 -11.68 16.95 7.98
CA GLY A 364 -13.11 16.92 7.68
C GLY A 364 -13.79 15.70 8.30
N ARG A 365 -13.87 14.60 7.56
CA ARG A 365 -14.37 13.32 8.10
C ARG A 365 -13.26 12.49 8.78
N GLY A 366 -12.02 12.97 8.83
CA GLY A 366 -10.93 12.29 9.51
C GLY A 366 -10.51 10.98 8.84
N GLU A 367 -10.02 10.04 9.65
CA GLU A 367 -9.43 8.77 9.23
C GLU A 367 -10.18 7.60 9.92
N CYS A 368 -10.42 6.50 9.21
CA CYS A 368 -11.22 5.39 9.77
C CYS A 368 -10.45 4.61 10.85
N PHE A 369 -9.13 4.47 10.67
CA PHE A 369 -8.21 3.92 11.66
C PHE A 369 -6.82 4.51 11.49
N GLY A 370 -6.33 4.55 10.24
CA GLY A 370 -5.05 5.18 9.92
C GLY A 370 -3.86 4.26 10.17
N ARG A 371 -3.79 3.14 9.44
CA ARG A 371 -2.71 2.13 9.53
C ARG A 371 -1.30 2.74 9.62
N ILE A 372 -1.00 3.76 8.81
CA ILE A 372 0.32 4.44 8.83
C ILE A 372 0.72 5.01 10.20
N THR A 373 -0.25 5.35 11.06
CA THR A 373 -0.02 5.76 12.45
C THR A 373 0.60 4.62 13.26
N ILE A 374 0.01 3.42 13.22
CA ILE A 374 0.51 2.26 13.97
C ILE A 374 1.79 1.67 13.36
N GLU A 375 1.99 1.85 12.05
CA GLU A 375 3.25 1.54 11.37
C GLU A 375 4.37 2.46 11.91
N ALA A 376 4.15 3.78 11.95
CA ALA A 376 5.11 4.73 12.53
C ALA A 376 5.38 4.49 14.03
N MET A 377 4.36 4.10 14.80
CA MET A 377 4.53 3.71 16.20
C MET A 377 5.42 2.47 16.37
N ALA A 378 5.36 1.49 15.45
CA ALA A 378 6.28 0.34 15.47
C ALA A 378 7.73 0.76 15.20
N PHE A 379 7.95 1.72 14.31
CA PHE A 379 9.26 2.37 14.11
C PHE A 379 9.68 3.28 15.28
N ARG A 380 8.85 3.41 16.32
CA ARG A 380 9.04 4.26 17.53
C ARG A 380 9.09 5.75 17.21
N LEU A 381 8.40 6.17 16.16
CA LEU A 381 8.32 7.56 15.76
C LEU A 381 7.23 8.29 16.57
N PRO A 382 7.44 9.56 16.96
CA PRO A 382 6.35 10.42 17.39
C PRO A 382 5.41 10.69 16.21
N VAL A 383 4.10 10.60 16.46
CA VAL A 383 3.07 10.90 15.46
C VAL A 383 2.27 12.12 15.91
N LEU A 384 2.27 13.16 15.08
CA LEU A 384 1.41 14.33 15.24
C LEU A 384 0.08 14.03 14.53
N VAL A 385 -0.97 13.77 15.32
CA VAL A 385 -2.31 13.47 14.83
C VAL A 385 -3.24 14.68 14.96
N CYS A 386 -4.08 14.91 13.97
CA CYS A 386 -5.27 15.73 14.16
C CYS A 386 -6.35 14.84 14.80
N PRO A 387 -6.86 15.15 16.02
CA PRO A 387 -8.02 14.43 16.54
C PRO A 387 -9.18 14.65 15.58
N SER A 388 -9.83 13.56 15.17
CA SER A 388 -11.08 13.67 14.41
C SER A 388 -12.13 14.25 15.37
N LEU A 389 -12.43 15.54 15.19
CA LEU A 389 -13.48 16.24 15.96
C LEU A 389 -14.79 15.46 15.88
N ASP A 390 -15.53 15.41 16.98
CA ASP A 390 -16.77 14.62 17.12
C ASP A 390 -17.72 14.82 15.90
N ILE A 391 -18.06 13.70 15.22
CA ILE A 391 -18.73 13.65 13.89
C ILE A 391 -20.21 13.26 14.01
#